data_AF-A0AAV2IHU1-F1
#
_entry.id   AF-A0AAV2IHU1-F1
#
_cell.length_a   1.000
_cell.length_b   1.000
_cell.length_c   1.000
_cell.angle_alpha   90.00
_cell.angle_beta   90.00
_cell.angle_gamma   90.00
#
_symmetry.space_group_name_H-M   'P 1'
#
loop_
_entity.id
_entity.type
_entity.pdbx_description
1 polymer ?
#
loop_
_entity_poly.entity_id
_entity_poly.type
_entity_poly.pdbx_seq_one_letter_code
_entity_poly.pdbx_strand_id
1 'polypeptide(L)'
;CPLGFFGQSCQYLCHCKDNLCQRDGRCKKGSSCEDGWFALGCQYSDLAQGSTSSDPFLTDNDDSTCYVPPEKVIRANLTEPFVYTWVRVVFS
;
A
#
# COMPACT_ATOMS: atom_id res chain seq x y z
N CYS A 1 15.13 -16.95 -3.33
CA CYS A 1 15.03 -15.84 -2.37
C CYS A 1 14.92 -16.39 -0.97
N PRO A 2 15.35 -15.64 0.06
CA PRO A 2 15.01 -15.95 1.46
C PRO A 2 13.50 -16.12 1.63
N LEU A 3 13.08 -16.80 2.70
CA LEU A 3 11.66 -16.97 2.99
C LEU A 3 10.96 -15.60 3.09
N GLY A 4 9.82 -15.46 2.42
CA GLY A 4 9.06 -14.21 2.38
C GLY A 4 9.53 -13.20 1.33
N PHE A 5 10.66 -13.42 0.64
CA PHE A 5 11.16 -12.51 -0.39
C PHE A 5 10.90 -13.03 -1.81
N PHE A 6 10.67 -12.11 -2.76
CA PHE A 6 10.44 -12.40 -4.17
C PHE A 6 10.98 -11.28 -5.09
N GLY A 7 10.83 -11.47 -6.40
CA GLY A 7 11.37 -10.57 -7.43
C GLY A 7 12.70 -11.07 -8.02
N GLN A 8 13.12 -10.47 -9.13
CA GLN A 8 14.32 -10.89 -9.88
C GLN A 8 15.59 -10.88 -9.04
N SER A 9 15.69 -9.97 -8.07
CA SER A 9 16.81 -9.81 -7.16
C SER A 9 16.42 -10.07 -5.70
N CYS A 10 15.29 -10.73 -5.45
CA CYS A 10 14.75 -10.96 -4.11
C CYS A 10 14.55 -9.67 -3.31
N GLN A 11 14.23 -8.57 -4.00
CA GLN A 11 14.15 -7.23 -3.43
C GLN A 11 12.81 -6.94 -2.74
N TYR A 12 11.77 -7.75 -3.00
CA TYR A 12 10.44 -7.50 -2.46
C TYR A 12 10.16 -8.45 -1.31
N LEU A 13 9.93 -7.89 -0.12
CA LEU A 13 9.32 -8.63 0.99
C LEU A 13 7.81 -8.74 0.72
N CYS A 14 7.23 -9.90 0.98
CA CYS A 14 5.81 -10.14 0.82
C CYS A 14 5.09 -9.97 2.15
N HIS A 15 3.97 -9.25 2.12
CA HIS A 15 3.09 -9.01 3.27
C HIS A 15 1.72 -9.63 3.05
N CYS A 16 1.70 -10.90 2.63
CA CYS A 16 0.47 -11.69 2.62
C CYS A 16 0.12 -12.11 4.04
N LYS A 17 -1.18 -12.18 4.38
CA LYS A 17 -1.61 -12.74 5.67
C LYS A 17 -0.99 -14.13 5.88
N ASP A 18 -0.45 -14.35 7.07
CA ASP A 18 0.31 -15.53 7.50
C ASP A 18 1.68 -15.73 6.80
N ASN A 19 2.23 -14.71 6.13
CA ASN A 19 3.47 -14.78 5.35
C ASN A 19 3.45 -15.86 4.24
N LEU A 20 2.26 -16.16 3.70
CA LEU A 20 2.04 -17.22 2.73
C LEU A 20 2.02 -16.70 1.29
N CYS A 21 3.18 -16.32 0.74
CA CYS A 21 3.35 -16.05 -0.69
C CYS A 21 3.95 -17.23 -1.47
N GLN A 22 3.61 -17.29 -2.75
CA GLN A 22 4.25 -18.13 -3.76
C GLN A 22 5.60 -17.53 -4.17
N ARG A 23 6.41 -18.30 -4.91
CA ARG A 23 7.73 -17.84 -5.36
C ARG A 23 7.68 -16.60 -6.25
N ASP A 24 6.57 -16.37 -6.93
CA ASP A 24 6.34 -15.19 -7.77
C ASP A 24 5.78 -13.98 -6.99
N GLY A 25 5.66 -14.10 -5.67
CA GLY A 25 5.18 -13.06 -4.77
C GLY A 25 3.67 -13.11 -4.51
N ARG A 26 2.88 -13.82 -5.33
CA ARG A 26 1.41 -13.84 -5.14
C ARG A 26 1.04 -14.51 -3.83
N CYS A 27 0.07 -13.95 -3.11
CA CYS A 27 -0.50 -14.63 -1.96
C CYS A 27 -1.12 -15.97 -2.38
N LYS A 28 -1.02 -16.98 -1.50
CA LYS A 28 -1.70 -18.26 -1.74
C LYS A 28 -3.21 -18.04 -1.88
N LYS A 29 -3.86 -18.93 -2.63
CA LYS A 29 -5.31 -18.86 -2.87
C LYS A 29 -6.06 -18.77 -1.54
N GLY A 30 -6.88 -17.73 -1.40
CA GLY A 30 -7.65 -17.47 -0.18
C GLY A 30 -6.94 -16.59 0.87
N SER A 31 -5.68 -16.21 0.65
CA SER A 31 -4.98 -15.20 1.45
C SER A 31 -5.01 -13.84 0.74
N SER A 32 -5.06 -12.77 1.53
CA SER A 32 -5.02 -11.37 1.09
C SER A 32 -3.75 -10.69 1.61
N CYS A 33 -3.54 -9.43 1.21
CA CYS A 33 -2.54 -8.60 1.88
C CYS A 33 -2.88 -8.37 3.34
N GLU A 34 -1.85 -8.23 4.16
CA GLU A 34 -1.94 -7.59 5.46
C GLU A 34 -2.51 -6.17 5.29
N ASP A 35 -3.17 -5.68 6.33
CA ASP A 35 -3.77 -4.35 6.29
C ASP A 35 -2.66 -3.31 6.08
N GLY A 36 -2.88 -2.36 5.16
CA GLY A 36 -1.87 -1.36 4.79
C GLY A 36 -0.84 -1.84 3.77
N TRP A 37 -1.01 -3.02 3.16
CA TRP A 37 -0.16 -3.51 2.06
C TRP A 37 -0.98 -3.81 0.81
N PHE A 38 -0.39 -3.54 -0.36
CA PHE A 38 -1.08 -3.70 -1.65
C PHE A 38 -0.14 -4.12 -2.79
N ALA A 39 -0.73 -4.21 -3.99
CA ALA A 39 -0.17 -4.75 -5.24
C ALA A 39 -0.07 -6.29 -5.27
N LEU A 40 0.40 -6.83 -6.40
CA LEU A 40 0.30 -8.25 -6.76
C LEU A 40 0.85 -9.20 -5.69
N GLY A 41 1.91 -8.81 -4.98
CA GLY A 41 2.52 -9.60 -3.92
C GLY A 41 2.55 -8.88 -2.56
N CYS A 42 1.66 -7.91 -2.36
CA CYS A 42 1.57 -7.13 -1.13
C CYS A 42 2.93 -6.50 -0.75
N GLN A 43 3.69 -6.04 -1.74
CA GLN A 43 5.06 -5.57 -1.54
C GLN A 43 5.16 -4.07 -1.31
N TYR A 44 4.04 -3.35 -1.43
CA TYR A 44 4.00 -1.90 -1.29
C TYR A 44 3.10 -1.54 -0.12
N SER A 45 3.61 -0.65 0.73
CA SER A 45 2.88 -0.15 1.89
C SER A 45 2.04 1.06 1.50
N ASP A 46 0.78 1.07 1.93
CA ASP A 46 -0.09 2.22 1.88
C ASP A 46 0.22 3.15 3.06
N LEU A 47 0.99 4.19 2.77
CA LEU A 47 1.36 5.20 3.76
C LEU A 47 0.16 6.09 4.15
N ALA A 48 -0.91 6.12 3.37
CA ALA A 48 -2.09 6.92 3.67
C ALA A 48 -2.81 6.38 4.91
N GLN A 49 -2.84 5.05 5.10
CA GLN A 49 -3.48 4.41 6.25
C GLN A 49 -2.88 4.85 7.61
N GLY A 50 -1.58 5.14 7.65
CA GLY A 50 -0.89 5.65 8.84
C GLY A 50 -0.75 7.17 8.89
N SER A 51 -1.30 7.89 7.91
CA SER A 51 -1.18 9.34 7.79
C SER A 51 -2.31 10.07 8.51
N THR A 52 -2.06 11.34 8.82
CA THR A 52 -3.11 12.24 9.31
C THR A 52 -3.60 13.13 8.16
N SER A 53 -4.92 13.13 7.97
CA SER A 53 -5.61 13.95 6.97
C SER A 53 -6.75 14.70 7.65
N SER A 54 -6.97 15.96 7.25
CA SER A 54 -8.19 16.70 7.58
C SER A 54 -9.43 16.11 6.92
N ASP A 55 -9.22 15.38 5.83
CA ASP A 55 -10.26 14.83 4.97
C ASP A 55 -10.21 13.30 5.07
N PRO A 56 -11.15 12.67 5.80
CA PRO A 56 -11.09 11.24 6.13
C PRO A 56 -11.21 10.33 4.90
N PHE A 57 -11.80 10.84 3.81
CA PHE A 57 -11.93 10.13 2.53
C PHE A 57 -10.58 9.90 1.83
N LEU A 58 -9.53 10.63 2.20
CA LEU A 58 -8.20 10.45 1.58
C LEU A 58 -7.46 9.22 2.13
N THR A 59 -7.94 8.65 3.23
CA THR A 59 -7.28 7.58 3.99
C THR A 59 -8.25 6.42 4.30
N ASP A 60 -9.42 6.38 3.65
CA ASP A 60 -10.46 5.37 3.89
C ASP A 60 -10.20 4.03 3.17
N ASN A 61 -9.15 3.97 2.33
CA ASN A 61 -8.77 2.81 1.54
C ASN A 61 -9.90 2.31 0.62
N ASP A 62 -10.74 3.23 0.14
CA ASP A 62 -11.84 2.96 -0.79
C ASP A 62 -11.65 3.76 -2.09
N ASP A 63 -11.13 3.09 -3.12
CA ASP A 63 -10.93 3.69 -4.46
C ASP A 63 -12.24 4.14 -5.14
N SER A 64 -13.42 3.85 -4.57
CA SER A 64 -14.72 4.31 -5.06
C SER A 64 -15.19 5.62 -4.43
N THR A 65 -14.57 6.07 -3.33
CA THR A 65 -14.87 7.38 -2.74
C THR A 65 -14.11 8.46 -3.49
N CYS A 66 -14.82 9.53 -3.86
CA CYS A 66 -14.24 10.66 -4.57
C CYS A 66 -14.38 11.91 -3.71
N TYR A 67 -13.26 12.49 -3.31
CA TYR A 67 -13.23 13.77 -2.63
C TYR A 67 -13.15 14.91 -3.65
N VAL A 68 -14.07 15.88 -3.54
CA VAL A 68 -14.02 17.12 -4.32
C VAL A 68 -13.51 18.22 -3.39
N PRO A 69 -12.20 18.53 -3.43
CA PRO A 69 -11.64 19.49 -2.51
C PRO A 69 -12.13 20.91 -2.85
N PRO A 70 -12.39 21.76 -1.86
CA PRO A 70 -12.81 23.15 -2.10
C PRO A 70 -11.72 23.98 -2.79
N GLU A 71 -10.45 23.63 -2.55
CA GLU A 71 -9.29 24.13 -3.27
C GLU A 71 -8.68 22.98 -4.10
N LYS A 72 -7.97 23.26 -5.20
CA LYS A 72 -7.28 22.21 -6.00
C LYS A 72 -6.00 21.68 -5.30
N VAL A 73 -6.07 21.42 -4.00
CA VAL A 73 -4.96 21.03 -3.15
C VAL A 73 -5.40 19.89 -2.25
N ILE A 74 -4.57 18.85 -2.18
CA ILE A 74 -4.71 17.73 -1.25
C ILE A 74 -3.51 17.77 -0.30
N ARG A 75 -3.76 17.65 1.01
CA ARG A 75 -2.72 17.65 2.04
C ARG A 75 -2.79 16.35 2.83
N ALA A 76 -1.68 15.61 2.86
CA ALA A 76 -1.52 14.43 3.70
C ALA A 76 -0.20 14.57 4.46
N ASN A 77 -0.24 14.37 5.77
CA ASN A 77 0.94 14.42 6.62
C ASN A 77 1.27 13.02 7.12
N LEU A 78 2.47 12.53 6.79
CA LEU A 78 2.96 11.29 7.35
C LEU A 78 3.29 11.48 8.83
N THR A 79 2.89 10.51 9.64
CA THR A 79 3.13 10.54 11.09
C THR A 79 4.60 10.28 11.43
N GLU A 80 5.31 9.54 10.57
CA GLU A 80 6.73 9.23 10.71
C GLU A 80 7.51 9.57 9.42
N PRO A 81 8.79 9.96 9.52
CA PRO A 81 9.65 10.13 8.35
C PRO A 81 9.80 8.81 7.60
N PHE A 82 9.51 8.82 6.29
CA PHE A 82 9.61 7.64 5.45
C PHE A 82 10.46 7.92 4.21
N VAL A 83 11.40 7.03 3.91
CA VAL A 83 12.20 7.08 2.68
C VAL A 83 11.46 6.33 1.59
N TYR A 84 10.86 7.07 0.67
CA TYR A 84 10.17 6.49 -0.49
C TYR A 84 10.99 6.63 -1.76
N THR A 85 10.80 5.70 -2.68
CA THR A 85 11.38 5.75 -4.03
C THR A 85 10.36 6.12 -5.10
N TRP A 86 9.06 6.01 -4.81
CA TRP A 86 7.96 6.40 -5.69
C TRP A 86 6.69 6.70 -4.89
N VAL A 87 5.76 7.44 -5.50
CA VAL A 87 4.42 7.77 -4.98
C VAL A 87 3.41 7.58 -6.12
N ARG A 88 2.24 7.02 -5.83
CA ARG A 88 1.10 6.96 -6.77
C ARG A 88 -0.04 7.80 -6.22
N VAL A 89 -0.60 8.62 -7.08
CA VAL A 89 -1.85 9.36 -6.85
C VAL A 89 -2.81 8.97 -7.96
N VAL A 90 -4.04 8.63 -7.60
CA VAL A 90 -5.09 8.22 -8.55
C VAL A 90 -6.08 9.39 -8.69
N PHE A 91 -6.41 9.75 -9.92
CA PHE A 91 -7.41 10.77 -10.26
C PHE A 91 -8.49 10.12 -11.13
N SER A 92 -9.75 10.54 -10.97
CA SER A 92 -10.89 10.12 -11.80
C SER A 92 -11.28 11.17 -12.85
#